data_AF-A0A9D8NS69-F1
#
_entry.id   AF-A0A9D8NS69-F1
#
_cell.length_a   1.000
_cell.length_b   1.000
_cell.length_c   1.000
_cell.angle_alpha   90.00
_cell.angle_beta   90.00
_cell.angle_gamma   90.00
#
_symmetry.space_group_name_H-M   'P 1'
#
loop_
_entity.id
_entity.type
_entity.pdbx_description
1 polymer ?
#
loop_
_entity_poly.entity_id
_entity_poly.type
_entity_poly.pdbx_seq_one_letter_code
_entity_poly.pdbx_strand_id
1 'polypeptide(L)' 'MSAAGRLVVKVHRRVPLVVAEDPLIIEEIVARKKAAADIAGRLNEGVLVIRQGRSEALVEELRQMGHTPRVQGK' A
#
# COMPACT_ATOMS: atom_id res chain seq x y z
N MET A 1 34.84 4.59 16.30
CA MET A 1 34.43 5.46 15.17
C MET A 1 33.13 4.94 14.60
N SER A 2 32.06 5.72 14.68
CA SER A 2 30.94 5.66 13.73
C SER A 2 30.55 7.11 13.49
N ALA A 3 30.77 7.61 12.28
CA ALA A 3 30.30 8.94 11.92
C ALA A 3 28.78 8.89 12.04
N ALA A 4 28.21 9.67 12.97
CA ALA A 4 26.78 9.80 13.15
C ALA A 4 26.19 10.36 11.84
N GLY A 5 25.80 9.45 10.94
CA GLY A 5 25.16 9.80 9.68
C GLY A 5 23.86 10.55 9.98
N ARG A 6 23.64 11.69 9.32
CA ARG A 6 22.38 12.43 9.46
C ARG A 6 21.24 11.55 8.95
N LEU A 7 20.32 11.20 9.84
CA LEU A 7 19.09 10.50 9.49
C LEU A 7 18.06 11.52 8.99
N VAL A 8 17.63 11.40 7.74
CA VAL A 8 16.54 12.22 7.20
C VAL A 8 15.23 11.47 7.40
N VAL A 9 14.34 12.02 8.21
CA VAL A 9 13.00 11.48 8.45
C VAL A 9 11.97 12.29 7.68
N LYS A 10 11.21 11.63 6.80
CA LYS A 10 10.08 12.26 6.08
C LYS A 10 8.77 11.78 6.69
N VAL A 11 8.06 12.69 7.35
CA VAL A 11 6.74 12.41 7.92
C VAL A 11 5.68 12.60 6.85
N HIS A 12 5.05 11.50 6.44
CA HIS A 12 3.89 11.55 5.57
C HIS A 12 2.62 11.47 6.42
N ARG A 13 1.79 12.52 6.38
CA ARG A 13 0.45 12.51 6.98
C ARG A 13 -0.55 12.01 5.93
N ARG A 14 -1.58 11.27 6.38
CA ARG A 14 -2.68 10.76 5.53
C ARG A 14 -2.20 9.84 4.40
N VAL A 15 -1.41 8.84 4.76
CA VAL A 15 -0.96 7.83 3.79
C VAL A 15 -2.09 6.82 3.58
N PRO A 16 -2.56 6.60 2.34
CA PRO A 16 -3.58 5.61 2.08
C PRO A 16 -3.01 4.20 2.28
N LEU A 17 -3.79 3.32 2.89
CA LEU A 17 -3.41 1.95 3.20
C LEU A 17 -4.42 0.98 2.60
N VAL A 18 -3.93 -0.19 2.18
CA VAL A 18 -4.77 -1.39 2.05
C VAL A 18 -4.56 -2.22 3.31
N VAL A 19 -5.66 -2.63 3.93
CA VAL A 19 -5.66 -3.55 5.06
C VAL A 19 -6.49 -4.77 4.67
N ALA A 20 -5.91 -5.95 4.80
CA ALA A 20 -6.58 -7.23 4.58
C ALA A 20 -6.42 -8.10 5.83
N GLU A 21 -7.49 -8.83 6.18
CA GLU A 21 -7.45 -9.80 7.28
C GLU A 21 -6.67 -11.06 6.90
N ASP A 22 -6.75 -11.46 5.62
CA ASP A 22 -6.02 -12.58 5.07
C ASP A 22 -4.74 -12.10 4.33
N PRO A 23 -3.53 -12.48 4.81
CA PRO A 23 -2.27 -12.16 4.14
C PRO A 23 -2.18 -12.67 2.70
N LEU A 24 -2.91 -13.73 2.33
CA LEU A 24 -2.90 -14.25 0.96
C LEU A 24 -3.41 -13.20 -0.04
N ILE A 25 -4.40 -12.39 0.34
CA ILE A 25 -4.91 -11.28 -0.47
C ILE A 25 -3.79 -10.27 -0.76
N ILE A 26 -2.95 -9.98 0.24
CA ILE A 26 -1.81 -9.07 0.05
C ILE A 26 -0.82 -9.63 -0.97
N GLU A 27 -0.56 -10.94 -0.94
CA GLU A 27 0.30 -11.59 -1.94
C GLU A 27 -0.30 -11.56 -3.34
N GLU A 28 -1.60 -11.82 -3.48
CA GLU A 28 -2.32 -11.73 -4.76
C GLU A 28 -2.22 -10.33 -5.37
N ILE A 29 -2.38 -9.28 -4.56
CA ILE A 29 -2.27 -7.88 -5.00
C ILE A 29 -0.85 -7.59 -5.48
N VAL A 30 0.18 -7.97 -4.72
CA VAL A 30 1.58 -7.68 -5.07
C VAL A 30 2.05 -8.51 -6.28
N ALA A 31 1.49 -9.70 -6.49
CA ALA A 31 1.79 -10.53 -7.66
C ALA A 31 1.27 -9.92 -8.98
N ARG A 32 0.29 -9.00 -8.93
CA ARG A 32 -0.25 -8.33 -10.12
C ARG A 32 0.55 -7.07 -10.45
N LYS A 33 1.22 -7.08 -11.61
CA LYS A 33 2.06 -5.96 -12.09
C LYS A 33 1.38 -4.59 -12.02
N LYS A 34 0.10 -4.48 -12.39
CA LYS A 34 -0.64 -3.21 -12.38
C LYS A 34 -0.89 -2.71 -10.96
N ALA A 35 -1.40 -3.56 -10.07
CA ALA A 35 -1.63 -3.21 -8.67
C ALA A 35 -0.32 -2.90 -7.92
N ALA A 36 0.71 -3.72 -8.13
CA ALA A 36 2.05 -3.52 -7.56
C ALA A 36 2.67 -2.16 -7.92
N ALA A 37 2.36 -1.61 -9.09
CA ALA A 37 2.86 -0.30 -9.53
C ALA A 37 2.31 0.86 -8.67
N ASP A 38 1.20 0.66 -7.95
CA ASP A 38 0.59 1.68 -7.10
C ASP A 38 0.99 1.55 -5.62
N ILE A 39 1.77 0.52 -5.28
CA ILE A 39 2.21 0.25 -3.91
C ILE A 39 3.59 0.89 -3.67
N ALA A 40 3.73 1.54 -2.52
CA ALA A 40 4.97 2.14 -2.04
C ALA A 40 5.78 1.17 -1.17
N GLY A 41 5.12 0.24 -0.49
CA GLY A 41 5.76 -0.76 0.34
C GLY A 41 4.75 -1.55 1.17
N ARG A 42 5.27 -2.41 2.04
CA ARG A 42 4.49 -3.24 2.98
C ARG A 42 4.90 -2.87 4.42
N LEU A 43 3.91 -2.63 5.29
CA LEU A 43 4.18 -2.35 6.72
C LEU A 43 4.27 -3.65 7.53
N ASN A 44 3.39 -4.59 7.22
CA ASN A 44 3.36 -5.95 7.76
C ASN A 44 2.62 -6.85 6.76
N GLU A 45 2.43 -8.13 7.09
CA GLU A 45 1.82 -9.13 6.19
C GLU A 45 0.38 -8.79 5.73
N GLY A 46 -0.38 -8.01 6.50
CA GLY A 46 -1.76 -7.63 6.18
C GLY A 46 -1.93 -6.18 5.71
N VAL A 47 -0.86 -5.38 5.64
CA VAL A 47 -0.95 -3.94 5.40
C VAL A 47 0.03 -3.45 4.33
N LEU A 48 -0.52 -2.89 3.26
CA LEU A 48 0.23 -2.24 2.18
C LEU A 48 0.10 -0.73 2.25
N VAL A 49 1.20 -0.05 1.93
CA VAL A 49 1.27 1.39 1.75
C VAL A 49 1.01 1.72 0.30
N ILE A 50 0.02 2.55 0.03
CA ILE A 50 -0.30 3.01 -1.32
C ILE A 50 0.49 4.30 -1.60
N ARG A 51 0.98 4.46 -2.84
CA ARG A 51 1.58 5.71 -3.30
C ARG A 51 0.56 6.85 -3.23
N GLN A 52 1.01 8.05 -2.86
CA GLN A 52 0.13 9.22 -2.79
C GLN A 52 -0.51 9.50 -4.16
N GLY A 53 -1.83 9.80 -4.16
CA GLY A 53 -2.61 10.04 -5.38
C GLY A 53 -2.94 8.80 -6.21
N ARG A 54 -2.57 7.60 -5.76
CA ARG A 54 -2.83 6.33 -6.48
C ARG A 54 -3.93 5.47 -5.86
N SER A 55 -4.55 5.93 -4.77
CA SER A 55 -5.61 5.18 -4.07
C SER A 55 -6.79 4.83 -4.95
N GLU A 56 -7.30 5.77 -5.75
CA GLU A 56 -8.44 5.52 -6.64
C GLU A 56 -8.09 4.51 -7.75
N ALA A 57 -6.92 4.66 -8.36
CA ALA A 57 -6.43 3.73 -9.38
C ALA A 57 -6.29 2.30 -8.81
N LEU A 58 -5.73 2.15 -7.61
CA LEU A 58 -5.62 0.86 -6.96
C LEU A 58 -6.99 0.27 -6.62
N VAL A 59 -7.94 1.08 -6.13
CA VAL A 59 -9.32 0.62 -5.86
C VAL A 59 -9.99 0.07 -7.12
N GLU A 60 -9.83 0.73 -8.27
CA GLU A 60 -10.35 0.22 -9.54
C GLU A 60 -9.68 -1.08 -9.97
N GLU A 61 -8.35 -1.18 -9.85
CA GLU A 61 -7.63 -2.42 -10.17
C GLU A 61 -8.08 -3.58 -9.25
N LEU A 62 -8.26 -3.33 -7.95
CA LEU A 62 -8.76 -4.34 -7.01
C LEU A 62 -10.16 -4.83 -7.37
N ARG A 63 -11.04 -3.93 -7.85
CA ARG A 63 -12.36 -4.32 -8.37
C ARG A 63 -12.25 -5.18 -9.63
N GLN A 64 -11.33 -4.85 -10.53
CA GLN A 64 -11.06 -5.65 -11.74
C GLN A 64 -10.48 -7.04 -11.40
N MET A 65 -9.78 -7.16 -10.27
CA MET A 65 -9.33 -8.44 -9.73
C MET A 65 -10.45 -9.27 -9.07
N GLY A 66 -11.66 -8.71 -8.92
CA GLY A 66 -12.81 -9.38 -8.30
C GLY A 66 -12.94 -9.15 -6.79
N HIS A 67 -12.10 -8.29 -6.19
CA HIS A 67 -12.25 -7.92 -4.79
C HIS A 67 -13.32 -6.83 -4.61
N THR A 68 -13.84 -6.71 -3.39
CA THR A 68 -14.84 -5.70 -3.00
C THR A 68 -14.28 -4.74 -1.93
N PRO A 69 -13.30 -3.88 -2.28
CA PRO A 69 -12.65 -3.01 -1.32
C PRO A 69 -13.63 -2.00 -0.70
N ARG A 70 -13.63 -1.91 0.64
CA ARG A 70 -14.36 -0.89 1.39
C ARG A 70 -13.44 0.30 1.67
N VAL A 71 -13.80 1.47 1.14
CA VAL A 71 -13.05 2.71 1.36
C VAL A 71 -13.58 3.40 2.61
N GLN A 72 -12.70 3.66 3.58
CA GLN A 72 -13.02 4.38 4.82
C GLN A 72 -12.20 5.68 4.91
N GLY A 73 -12.79 6.73 5.49
CA GLY A 73 -12.09 7.98 5.82
C GLY A 73 -11.71 8.85 4.61
N LYS A 74 -12.72 9.37 3.89
CA LYS A 74 -12.50 10.45 2.91
C LYS A 74 -12.07 11.75 3.59
#